data_AF-A0A840V9S0-F1
#
_entry.id   AF-A0A840V9S0-F1
#
_cell.length_a   1.000
_cell.length_b   1.000
_cell.length_c   1.000
_cell.angle_alpha   90.00
_cell.angle_beta   90.00
_cell.angle_gamma   90.00
#
_symmetry.space_group_name_H-M   'P 1'
#
loop_
_entity.id
_entity.type
_entity.pdbx_description
1 polymer ?
#
loop_
_entity_poly.entity_id
_entity_poly.type
_entity_poly.pdbx_seq_one_letter_code
_entity_poly.pdbx_strand_id
1 'polypeptide(L)' 'MKFLSRLFSETAIEIRSGQAILRKGKHHAGMLSDITSMAREHDLSRGEIWIESTGKIHFSHEIPKDLHQRFRNTLVLSLS' A
#
# COMPACT_ATOMS: atom_id res chain seq x y z
N MET A 1 4.10 7.94 -15.32
CA MET A 1 5.24 8.29 -14.44
C MET A 1 5.34 7.30 -13.27
N LYS A 2 5.58 6.00 -13.53
CA LYS A 2 5.65 4.95 -12.49
C LYS A 2 6.99 4.91 -11.71
N PHE A 3 8.04 5.52 -12.26
CA PHE A 3 9.41 5.43 -11.72
C PHE A 3 9.78 6.53 -10.71
N LEU A 4 9.25 7.75 -10.86
CA LEU A 4 9.66 8.88 -9.99
C LEU A 4 9.06 8.78 -8.59
N SER A 5 7.78 8.41 -8.47
CA SER A 5 7.12 8.22 -7.18
C SER A 5 7.80 7.15 -6.33
N ARG A 6 8.33 6.10 -6.97
CA ARG A 6 9.03 5.00 -6.30
C ARG A 6 10.41 5.40 -5.75
N LEU A 7 11.08 6.38 -6.39
CA LEU A 7 12.36 6.93 -5.93
C LEU A 7 12.17 7.85 -4.70
N PHE A 8 11.16 8.71 -4.74
CA PHE A 8 10.90 9.71 -3.68
C PHE A 8 10.01 9.22 -2.54
N SER A 9 9.29 8.10 -2.69
CA SER A 9 8.49 7.54 -1.61
C SER A 9 9.37 7.08 -0.45
N GLU A 10 8.97 7.38 0.78
CA GLU A 10 9.61 6.84 1.98
C GLU A 10 9.26 5.36 2.17
N THR A 11 8.01 5.01 1.89
CA THR A 11 7.51 3.64 1.92
C THR A 11 6.94 3.22 0.57
N ALA A 12 7.22 1.97 0.17
CA ALA A 12 6.57 1.34 -0.97
C ALA A 12 6.11 -0.07 -0.61
N ILE A 13 4.84 -0.37 -0.90
CA ILE A 13 4.21 -1.68 -0.71
C ILE A 13 3.74 -2.17 -2.07
N GLU A 14 4.08 -3.41 -2.41
CA GLU A 14 3.62 -4.09 -3.61
C GLU A 14 2.57 -5.13 -3.22
N ILE A 15 1.43 -5.10 -3.88
CA ILE A 15 0.46 -6.19 -3.83
C ILE A 15 0.77 -7.12 -5.00
N ARG A 16 1.05 -8.38 -4.70
CA ARG A 16 1.32 -9.42 -5.71
C ARG A 16 0.66 -10.73 -5.29
N SER A 17 -0.17 -11.27 -6.17
CA SER A 17 -0.95 -12.50 -5.93
C SER A 17 -1.76 -12.44 -4.63
N GLY A 18 -2.37 -11.28 -4.34
CA GLY A 18 -3.14 -11.05 -3.12
C GLY A 18 -2.31 -10.96 -1.84
N GLN A 19 -0.98 -10.76 -1.94
CA GLN A 19 -0.11 -10.56 -0.78
C GLN A 19 0.52 -9.17 -0.81
N ALA A 20 0.49 -8.48 0.33
CA ALA A 20 1.19 -7.22 0.51
C ALA A 20 2.66 -7.47 0.89
N ILE A 21 3.58 -6.92 0.12
CA ILE A 21 5.02 -7.07 0.27
C ILE A 21 5.63 -5.69 0.44
N LEU A 22 6.27 -5.44 1.57
CA LEU A 22 7.03 -4.21 1.78
C LEU A 22 8.29 -4.22 0.89
N ARG A 23 8.41 -3.23 0.01
CA ARG A 23 9.56 -3.05 -0.89
C ARG A 23 10.54 -2.00 -0.42
N LYS A 24 10.06 -0.99 0.31
CA LYS A 24 10.85 0.11 0.86
C LYS A 24 10.19 0.64 2.14
N GLY A 25 10.98 1.09 3.09
CA GLY A 25 10.52 1.67 4.36
C GLY A 25 10.50 0.66 5.51
N LYS A 26 9.91 1.06 6.63
CA LYS A 26 9.69 0.22 7.82
C LYS A 26 8.25 0.37 8.24
N HIS A 27 7.56 -0.76 8.41
CA HIS A 27 6.17 -0.79 8.87
C HIS A 27 5.90 -2.05 9.67
N HIS A 28 4.87 -1.98 10.52
CA HIS A 28 4.50 -3.07 11.39
C HIS A 28 3.95 -4.26 10.59
N ALA A 29 4.31 -5.49 10.99
CA ALA A 29 3.86 -6.72 10.32
C ALA A 29 2.33 -6.86 10.31
N GLY A 30 1.65 -6.37 11.35
CA GLY A 30 0.18 -6.35 11.44
C GLY A 30 -0.46 -5.55 10.30
N MET A 31 0.11 -4.41 9.93
CA MET A 31 -0.42 -3.59 8.84
C MET A 31 -0.31 -4.30 7.48
N LEU A 32 0.79 -5.00 7.21
CA LEU A 32 0.93 -5.80 5.98
C LEU A 32 -0.06 -6.97 5.95
N SER A 33 -0.34 -7.57 7.11
CA SER A 33 -1.36 -8.61 7.25
C SER A 33 -2.76 -8.07 6.94
N ASP A 34 -3.11 -6.90 7.46
CA ASP A 34 -4.41 -6.27 7.20
C ASP A 34 -4.59 -5.91 5.72
N ILE A 35 -3.55 -5.34 5.09
CA ILE A 35 -3.56 -5.06 3.64
C ILE A 35 -3.67 -6.35 2.83
N THR A 36 -2.99 -7.42 3.24
CA THR A 36 -3.09 -8.74 2.59
C THR A 36 -4.51 -9.30 2.69
N SER A 37 -5.15 -9.22 3.86
CA SER A 37 -6.53 -9.67 4.06
C SER A 37 -7.50 -8.91 3.17
N MET A 38 -7.41 -7.58 3.14
CA MET A 38 -8.23 -6.75 2.26
C MET A 38 -7.97 -7.02 0.78
N ALA A 39 -6.72 -7.24 0.38
CA ALA A 39 -6.39 -7.58 -1.00
C ALA A 39 -7.02 -8.91 -1.42
N ARG A 40 -7.04 -9.91 -0.52
CA ARG A 40 -7.67 -11.21 -0.77
C ARG A 40 -9.20 -11.13 -0.80
N GLU A 41 -9.81 -10.40 0.13
CA GLU A 41 -11.27 -10.21 0.19
C GLU A 41 -11.83 -9.60 -1.10
N HIS A 42 -11.03 -8.77 -1.78
CA HIS A 42 -11.41 -8.06 -3.00
C HIS A 42 -10.77 -8.63 -4.29
N ASP A 43 -10.22 -9.85 -4.25
CA ASP A 43 -9.55 -10.50 -5.38
C ASP A 43 -8.46 -9.64 -6.07
N LEU A 44 -7.82 -8.76 -5.30
CA LEU A 44 -6.80 -7.83 -5.78
C LEU A 44 -5.45 -8.56 -5.95
N SER A 45 -5.18 -8.99 -7.18
CA SER A 45 -3.96 -9.73 -7.52
C SER A 45 -2.72 -8.85 -7.67
N ARG A 46 -2.86 -7.56 -7.97
CA ARG A 46 -1.73 -6.66 -8.25
C ARG A 46 -2.01 -5.23 -7.83
N GLY A 47 -0.98 -4.51 -7.41
CA GLY A 47 -1.06 -3.08 -7.13
C GLY A 47 0.20 -2.56 -6.46
N GLU A 48 0.35 -1.24 -6.43
CA GLU A 48 1.42 -0.59 -5.68
C GLU A 48 0.83 0.53 -4.82
N ILE A 49 1.35 0.65 -3.61
CA ILE A 49 1.04 1.71 -2.67
C ILE A 49 2.35 2.43 -2.35
N TRP A 50 2.36 3.75 -2.49
CA TRP A 50 3.52 4.59 -2.14
C TRP A 50 3.12 5.60 -1.09
N ILE A 51 3.98 5.80 -0.10
CA ILE A 51 3.81 6.81 0.94
C ILE A 51 5.00 7.77 0.82
N GLU A 52 4.70 9.04 0.54
CA GLU A 52 5.69 10.11 0.56
C GLU A 52 6.04 10.49 2.01
N SER A 53 7.18 11.15 2.22
CA SER A 53 7.59 11.63 3.56
C SER A 53 6.63 12.68 4.15
N THR A 54 5.79 13.28 3.32
CA THR A 54 4.69 14.18 3.75
C THR A 54 3.49 13.42 4.32
N GLY A 55 3.51 12.08 4.32
CA GLY A 55 2.38 11.22 4.68
C GLY A 55 1.35 11.04 3.56
N LYS A 56 1.60 11.59 2.36
CA LYS A 56 0.70 11.46 1.22
C LYS A 56 0.75 10.04 0.66
N ILE A 57 -0.42 9.40 0.57
CA ILE A 57 -0.56 8.02 0.09
C ILE A 57 -1.04 8.02 -1.37
N HIS A 58 -0.31 7.32 -2.21
CA HIS A 58 -0.57 7.12 -3.63
C HIS A 58 -0.88 5.65 -3.90
N PHE A 59 -1.83 5.42 -4.80
CA PHE A 59 -2.22 4.09 -5.25
C PHE A 59 -1.97 3.96 -6.74
N SER A 60 -1.54 2.78 -7.17
CA SER A 60 -1.46 2.44 -8.58
C SER A 60 -2.87 2.29 -9.18
N HIS A 61 -2.98 2.36 -10.51
CA HIS A 61 -4.29 2.31 -11.18
C HIS A 61 -5.00 0.97 -10.97
N GLU A 62 -4.22 -0.08 -10.72
CA GLU A 62 -4.66 -1.45 -10.52
C GLU A 62 -5.44 -1.62 -9.21
N ILE A 63 -5.27 -0.68 -8.25
CA ILE A 63 -6.01 -0.68 -6.99
C ILE A 63 -7.35 0.06 -7.19
N PRO A 64 -8.49 -0.63 -7.00
CA PRO A 64 -9.83 -0.04 -7.05
C PRO A 64 -10.01 1.14 -6.08
N LYS A 65 -10.77 2.17 -6.49
CA LYS A 65 -10.95 3.40 -5.70
C LYS A 65 -11.66 3.18 -4.37
N ASP A 66 -12.57 2.21 -4.31
CA ASP A 66 -13.26 1.76 -3.10
C ASP A 66 -12.29 1.22 -2.04
N LEU A 67 -11.16 0.64 -2.46
CA LEU A 67 -10.10 0.18 -1.55
C LEU A 67 -9.18 1.31 -1.06
N HIS A 68 -9.11 2.45 -1.77
CA HIS A 68 -8.18 3.54 -1.42
C HIS A 68 -8.42 4.04 0.00
N GLN A 69 -9.69 4.24 0.38
CA GLN A 69 -10.01 4.76 1.71
C GLN A 69 -9.74 3.72 2.81
N ARG A 70 -10.03 2.44 2.55
CA ARG A 70 -9.75 1.35 3.50
C ARG A 70 -8.25 1.23 3.76
N PHE A 71 -7.45 1.19 2.70
CA PHE A 71 -5.99 1.17 2.83
C PHE A 71 -5.44 2.40 3.54
N ARG A 72 -5.94 3.60 3.25
CA ARG A 72 -5.53 4.81 3.99
C ARG A 72 -5.74 4.67 5.49
N ASN A 73 -6.92 4.19 5.90
CA ASN A 73 -7.24 4.04 7.33
C ASN A 73 -6.25 3.08 8.02
N THR A 74 -5.97 1.93 7.40
CA THR A 74 -5.00 0.95 7.93
C THR A 74 -3.58 1.51 8.00
N LEU A 75 -3.16 2.26 6.97
CA LEU A 75 -1.81 2.83 6.90
C LEU A 75 -1.60 3.95 7.94
N VAL A 76 -2.61 4.79 8.18
CA VAL A 76 -2.54 5.86 9.18
C VAL A 76 -2.45 5.28 10.60
N LEU A 77 -3.22 4.23 10.91
CA LEU A 77 -3.20 3.57 12.22
C LEU A 77 -1.86 2.90 12.56
N SER A 78 -1.04 2.61 11.55
CA SER A 78 0.27 1.98 11.73
C SER A 78 1.43 2.96 11.94
N LEU A 79 1.17 4.27 11.80
CA LEU A 79 2.14 5.36 11.97
C LEU A 79 2.08 6.01 13.37
N SER A 80 1.07 5.68 14.16
CA SER A 80 0.86 6.10 15.56
C SER A 80 1.37 5.06 16.54
#